data_AF-A0A8C8U9M4-F1
#
_entry.id   AF-A0A8C8U9M4-F1
#
_cell.length_a   1.000
_cell.length_b   1.000
_cell.length_c   1.000
_cell.angle_alpha   90.00
_cell.angle_beta   90.00
_cell.angle_gamma   90.00
#
_symmetry.space_group_name_H-M   'P 1'
#
loop_
_entity.id
_entity.type
_entity.pdbx_description
1 polymer ?
#
loop_
_entity_poly.entity_id
_entity_poly.type
_entity_poly.pdbx_seq_one_letter_code
_entity_poly.pdbx_strand_id
1 'polypeptide(L)'
;MSGVTRSSSETEDIWGAEEDDMTEGDLGYGLGRRPGGLYEVPCSTASKKRSEGKNLSPPPLPKNGEERGETGFQDSRNKDLRGACAHGCPASGYRRQSSSDSNSELSNEQLRQRLRETLEEVEILKTELEASQRQLEGKEEALKILQSMEINALQWEMEFDHDRFKTIEESWTQKYDRLNCDNAVLRENLKVKTEEIKMLKSENAVLNQRYLEALAMLDITQQKMAQENMGQEDSGFTEVSGLELAVLGACLCRGPGGSPCSCAKMAASTRKLVLQLRQELETLQKSKEEAHIMADAFRIAFEQQLMRTNDQALRLAHGDKWRRAATWINRQHLKEDAE
;
A
#
# COMPACT_ATOMS: atom_id res chain seq x y z
N MET A 1 2.26 -61.36 -54.74
CA MET A 1 2.09 -60.62 -56.00
C MET A 1 0.86 -59.73 -55.80
N SER A 2 1.07 -58.47 -55.38
CA SER A 2 1.22 -57.27 -56.24
C SER A 2 -0.15 -56.63 -56.50
N GLY A 3 -0.45 -55.36 -56.20
CA GLY A 3 0.30 -54.23 -55.62
C GLY A 3 -0.66 -53.35 -54.76
N VAL A 4 -0.17 -52.53 -53.83
CA VAL A 4 0.28 -51.14 -54.04
C VAL A 4 -0.87 -50.29 -54.63
N THR A 5 -1.46 -49.30 -53.95
CA THR A 5 -0.96 -47.92 -53.66
C THR A 5 -2.03 -47.26 -52.76
N ARG A 6 -1.80 -46.80 -51.51
CA ARG A 6 -1.20 -45.56 -50.97
C ARG A 6 -1.74 -44.20 -51.49
N SER A 7 -2.02 -43.33 -50.50
CA SER A 7 -2.04 -41.84 -50.49
C SER A 7 -3.43 -41.19 -50.70
N SER A 8 -3.82 -40.07 -50.06
CA SER A 8 -3.11 -39.00 -49.33
C SER A 8 -4.13 -38.21 -48.48
N SER A 9 -3.79 -37.73 -47.26
CA SER A 9 -3.61 -36.30 -46.84
C SER A 9 -4.89 -35.42 -46.88
N GLU A 10 -5.18 -34.47 -45.99
CA GLU A 10 -4.41 -33.71 -45.01
C GLU A 10 -5.18 -33.58 -43.68
N THR A 11 -4.45 -33.74 -42.57
CA THR A 11 -4.68 -33.00 -41.33
C THR A 11 -3.83 -31.74 -41.46
N GLU A 12 -4.44 -30.56 -41.58
CA GLU A 12 -3.72 -29.30 -41.47
C GLU A 12 -3.68 -28.89 -40.00
N ASP A 13 -2.52 -29.16 -39.38
CA ASP A 13 -2.03 -28.41 -38.23
C ASP A 13 -1.73 -26.97 -38.71
N ILE A 14 -2.63 -26.04 -38.45
CA ILE A 14 -2.29 -24.61 -38.42
C ILE A 14 -1.74 -24.32 -37.03
N TRP A 15 -0.41 -24.34 -36.93
CA TRP A 15 0.33 -23.72 -35.85
C TRP A 15 0.16 -22.21 -35.94
N GLY A 16 -0.89 -21.69 -35.29
CA GLY A 16 -0.94 -20.29 -34.87
C GLY A 16 -0.01 -20.12 -33.67
N ALA A 17 1.25 -19.80 -33.94
CA ALA A 17 2.12 -19.21 -32.95
C ALA A 17 1.57 -17.83 -32.60
N GLU A 18 0.81 -17.73 -31.51
CA GLU A 18 0.52 -16.45 -30.85
C GLU A 18 1.34 -16.41 -29.56
N GLU A 19 2.60 -16.04 -29.78
CA GLU A 19 3.31 -14.98 -29.06
C GLU A 19 2.70 -14.60 -27.70
N ASP A 20 3.21 -15.25 -26.66
CA ASP A 20 3.06 -14.89 -25.25
C ASP A 20 3.80 -13.57 -24.98
N ASP A 21 3.16 -12.45 -25.35
CA ASP A 21 3.67 -11.10 -25.13
C ASP A 21 3.43 -10.67 -23.67
N MET A 22 4.31 -11.14 -22.79
CA MET A 22 4.40 -10.70 -21.40
C MET A 22 5.40 -9.53 -21.24
N THR A 23 5.61 -8.68 -22.27
CA THR A 23 6.67 -7.66 -22.23
C THR A 23 6.30 -6.29 -21.67
N GLU A 24 5.08 -6.07 -21.16
CA GLU A 24 4.71 -4.80 -20.52
C GLU A 24 4.39 -4.94 -19.02
N GLY A 25 5.36 -5.45 -18.27
CA GLY A 25 5.41 -5.30 -16.82
C GLY A 25 6.17 -4.03 -16.43
N ASP A 26 5.47 -2.90 -16.29
CA ASP A 26 6.01 -1.70 -15.65
C ASP A 26 6.25 -1.95 -14.15
N LEU A 27 7.45 -2.46 -13.84
CA LEU A 27 7.95 -2.55 -12.48
C LEU A 27 8.38 -1.15 -12.02
N GLY A 28 7.41 -0.43 -11.47
CA GLY A 28 7.59 0.89 -10.87
C GLY A 28 8.86 1.05 -10.04
N TYR A 29 9.64 2.07 -10.43
CA TYR A 29 10.67 2.83 -9.73
C TYR A 29 11.40 2.19 -8.54
N GLY A 30 12.26 1.21 -8.83
CA GLY A 30 13.46 1.01 -8.04
C GLY A 30 14.37 2.23 -8.18
N LEU A 31 14.80 2.83 -7.06
CA LEU A 31 15.81 3.89 -7.01
C LEU A 31 17.19 3.35 -7.47
N GLY A 32 17.33 3.12 -8.77
CA GLY A 32 18.56 2.74 -9.43
C GLY A 32 19.47 3.95 -9.59
N ARG A 33 20.62 3.92 -8.92
CA ARG A 33 21.72 4.86 -9.16
C ARG A 33 22.24 4.66 -10.59
N ARG A 34 22.61 5.76 -11.26
CA ARG A 34 23.27 5.74 -12.57
C ARG A 34 24.64 5.05 -12.53
N PRO A 35 25.08 4.34 -13.58
CA PRO A 35 26.42 3.78 -13.69
C PRO A 35 27.48 4.88 -13.86
N GLY A 36 28.54 4.87 -13.05
CA GLY A 36 29.70 5.77 -13.19
C GLY A 36 30.42 6.20 -11.91
N GLY A 37 29.99 5.80 -10.72
CA GLY A 37 30.65 6.14 -9.45
C GLY A 37 31.76 5.15 -9.07
N LEU A 38 32.99 5.64 -8.96
CA LEU A 38 34.18 4.92 -8.50
C LEU A 38 33.99 4.24 -7.14
N TYR A 39 34.58 3.06 -7.01
CA TYR A 39 34.65 2.26 -5.79
C TYR A 39 35.68 2.88 -4.84
N GLU A 40 35.31 3.18 -3.60
CA GLU A 40 36.30 3.32 -2.52
C GLU A 40 35.82 2.69 -1.21
N VAL A 41 36.69 1.84 -0.69
CA VAL A 41 36.60 0.97 0.49
C VAL A 41 36.84 1.82 1.76
N PRO A 42 36.28 1.46 2.93
CA PRO A 42 36.14 2.38 4.07
C PRO A 42 37.42 2.47 4.90
N CYS A 43 37.63 3.63 5.53
CA CYS A 43 38.61 3.78 6.61
C CYS A 43 38.01 4.55 7.79
N SER A 44 38.12 3.93 8.96
CA SER A 44 37.82 4.49 10.28
C SER A 44 38.76 5.67 10.61
N THR A 45 38.23 6.74 11.23
CA THR A 45 38.61 7.29 12.56
C THR A 45 38.23 8.78 12.74
N ALA A 46 37.68 9.05 13.93
CA ALA A 46 37.75 10.28 14.75
C ALA A 46 37.06 11.61 14.33
N SER A 47 36.10 12.01 15.18
CA SER A 47 36.05 13.27 15.97
C SER A 47 34.79 14.16 15.86
N LYS A 48 34.01 14.15 16.95
CA LYS A 48 33.42 15.28 17.70
C LYS A 48 33.07 16.59 16.95
N LYS A 49 31.76 16.90 16.80
CA LYS A 49 31.15 18.16 17.31
C LYS A 49 29.61 18.21 17.15
N ARG A 50 28.98 18.87 18.13
CA ARG A 50 27.56 19.25 18.21
C ARG A 50 27.20 20.34 17.20
N SER A 51 25.98 20.29 16.66
CA SER A 51 25.04 21.43 16.54
C SER A 51 23.70 20.85 16.02
N GLU A 52 22.64 20.88 16.83
CA GLU A 52 21.65 21.98 16.91
C GLU A 52 20.50 21.74 15.92
N GLY A 53 19.41 21.20 16.46
CA GLY A 53 18.20 20.89 15.73
C GLY A 53 17.30 22.11 15.54
N LYS A 54 16.55 22.10 14.44
CA LYS A 54 15.27 22.79 14.24
C LYS A 54 14.57 22.10 13.07
N ASN A 55 13.65 21.21 13.40
CA ASN A 55 12.67 20.66 12.46
C ASN A 55 11.51 21.65 12.36
N LEU A 56 11.14 22.04 11.14
CA LEU A 56 9.84 22.58 10.80
C LEU A 56 9.10 21.51 9.99
N SER A 57 7.98 21.02 10.52
CA SER A 57 7.03 20.16 9.78
C SER A 57 5.80 20.99 9.35
N PRO A 58 5.11 20.60 8.26
CA PRO A 58 3.98 21.33 7.68
C PRO A 58 2.62 20.96 8.33
N PRO A 59 1.52 21.72 8.09
CA PRO A 59 0.24 21.51 8.76
C PRO A 59 -0.70 20.54 8.02
N PRO A 60 -1.59 19.80 8.73
CA PRO A 60 -2.66 19.02 8.11
C PRO A 60 -3.99 19.78 7.99
N LEU A 61 -4.74 19.46 6.94
CA LEU A 61 -6.10 19.90 6.59
C LEU A 61 -7.18 19.33 7.55
N PRO A 62 -8.34 19.98 7.72
CA PRO A 62 -9.41 19.52 8.59
C PRO A 62 -10.46 18.65 7.88
N LYS A 63 -11.09 17.78 8.66
CA LYS A 63 -12.19 16.87 8.29
C LYS A 63 -13.48 17.33 8.99
N ASN A 64 -14.58 17.34 8.23
CA ASN A 64 -16.00 17.59 8.57
C ASN A 64 -16.43 16.85 9.88
N GLY A 65 -17.38 17.26 10.73
CA GLY A 65 -18.52 18.18 10.63
C GLY A 65 -19.80 17.41 11.01
N GLU A 66 -20.34 17.60 12.23
CA GLU A 66 -21.70 17.16 12.60
C GLU A 66 -22.29 18.04 13.73
N GLU A 67 -23.59 18.34 13.62
CA GLU A 67 -24.32 19.45 14.24
C GLU A 67 -25.00 19.16 15.60
N ARG A 68 -25.34 20.27 16.28
CA ARG A 68 -26.58 20.56 17.05
C ARG A 68 -26.40 20.79 18.56
N GLY A 69 -26.85 21.96 19.02
CA GLY A 69 -27.13 22.23 20.44
C GLY A 69 -27.12 23.71 20.83
N GLU A 70 -28.29 24.24 21.17
CA GLU A 70 -28.64 25.61 21.54
C GLU A 70 -28.03 26.17 22.85
N THR A 71 -28.05 27.50 22.93
CA THR A 71 -28.00 28.41 24.10
C THR A 71 -26.66 28.68 24.80
N GLY A 72 -26.34 29.98 24.92
CA GLY A 72 -25.34 30.48 25.85
C GLY A 72 -24.67 31.78 25.41
N PHE A 73 -25.37 32.90 25.51
CA PHE A 73 -24.74 34.23 25.54
C PHE A 73 -23.81 34.29 26.76
N GLN A 74 -22.48 34.39 26.57
CA GLN A 74 -21.58 35.11 27.47
C GLN A 74 -20.34 35.60 26.70
N ASP A 75 -20.29 36.91 26.56
CA ASP A 75 -19.15 37.68 26.09
C ASP A 75 -18.02 37.58 27.12
N SER A 76 -16.96 36.83 26.81
CA SER A 76 -15.73 36.78 27.62
C SER A 76 -14.57 37.37 26.85
N ARG A 77 -14.48 38.69 26.99
CA ARG A 77 -13.27 39.51 27.08
C ARG A 77 -11.93 38.75 26.93
N ASN A 78 -11.22 39.02 25.84
CA ASN A 78 -9.75 38.96 25.79
C ASN A 78 -9.17 40.30 25.32
N LYS A 79 -8.90 41.14 26.31
CA LYS A 79 -7.61 41.83 26.52
C LYS A 79 -6.49 40.77 26.51
N ASP A 80 -5.26 40.93 26.02
CA ASP A 80 -4.37 42.04 25.66
C ASP A 80 -3.40 41.49 24.57
N LEU A 81 -2.76 42.29 23.71
CA LEU A 81 -1.49 42.94 24.03
C LEU A 81 -1.20 44.06 23.02
N ARG A 82 -1.36 45.30 23.49
CA ARG A 82 -0.48 46.40 23.10
C ARG A 82 0.88 46.14 23.75
N GLY A 83 1.91 46.04 22.92
CA GLY A 83 3.30 46.10 23.37
C GLY A 83 3.63 47.51 23.86
N ALA A 84 4.17 47.56 25.07
CA ALA A 84 4.62 48.76 25.76
C ALA A 84 5.89 49.35 25.12
N CYS A 85 5.96 50.67 25.10
CA CYS A 85 7.19 51.38 25.47
C CYS A 85 6.85 52.31 26.63
N ALA A 86 7.31 51.89 27.80
CA ALA A 86 7.43 52.71 28.99
C ALA A 86 8.46 53.80 28.74
N HIS A 87 8.12 55.04 29.08
CA HIS A 87 8.92 55.86 29.99
C HIS A 87 8.05 57.02 30.45
N GLY A 88 7.61 56.92 31.70
CA GLY A 88 6.91 57.98 32.38
C GLY A 88 7.82 59.17 32.61
N CYS A 89 7.26 60.35 32.39
CA CYS A 89 7.58 61.56 33.12
C CYS A 89 6.26 62.32 33.36
N PRO A 90 6.20 63.12 34.43
CA PRO A 90 5.25 62.86 35.51
C PRO A 90 3.96 63.66 35.39
N ALA A 91 3.01 63.28 36.24
CA ALA A 91 1.93 64.12 36.71
C ALA A 91 2.33 65.61 36.78
N SER A 92 1.71 66.43 35.93
CA SER A 92 1.67 67.86 36.13
C SER A 92 0.28 68.19 36.64
N GLY A 93 0.18 68.34 37.95
CA GLY A 93 -0.94 69.04 38.56
C GLY A 93 -1.10 70.42 37.93
N TYR A 94 -2.25 71.03 38.18
CA TYR A 94 -2.54 72.43 37.91
C TYR A 94 -1.47 73.35 38.53
N ARG A 95 -0.32 73.47 37.89
CA ARG A 95 0.60 74.57 38.05
C ARG A 95 -0.05 75.70 37.28
N ARG A 96 -0.71 76.57 38.04
CA ARG A 96 -1.08 77.93 37.65
C ARG A 96 0.10 78.57 36.91
N GLN A 97 0.09 78.47 35.58
CA GLN A 97 0.84 79.36 34.72
C GLN A 97 -0.09 80.54 34.47
N SER A 98 0.06 81.54 35.32
CA SER A 98 -0.20 82.90 34.91
C SER A 98 0.77 83.20 33.77
N SER A 99 0.32 83.04 32.53
CA SER A 99 0.95 83.62 31.36
C SER A 99 -0.16 84.10 30.45
N SER A 100 -0.49 85.37 30.68
CA SER A 100 -1.20 86.27 29.79
C SER A 100 -2.51 85.75 29.19
N ASP A 101 -3.61 86.28 29.72
CA ASP A 101 -4.76 86.65 28.91
C ASP A 101 -4.29 87.59 27.78
N SER A 102 -3.64 87.03 26.77
CA SER A 102 -3.70 87.58 25.44
C SER A 102 -4.89 86.89 24.81
N ASN A 103 -6.06 87.42 25.11
CA ASN A 103 -7.16 87.49 24.14
C ASN A 103 -6.63 88.24 22.92
N SER A 104 -5.67 87.67 22.18
CA SER A 104 -5.53 88.00 20.77
C SER A 104 -6.71 87.27 20.16
N GLU A 105 -7.82 87.98 20.03
CA GLU A 105 -8.79 87.68 18.97
C GLU A 105 -7.95 87.30 17.75
N LEU A 106 -7.93 86.01 17.40
CA LEU A 106 -7.28 85.56 16.18
C LEU A 106 -7.79 86.49 15.11
N SER A 107 -6.88 87.17 14.40
CA SER A 107 -7.34 88.14 13.41
C SER A 107 -8.26 87.39 12.47
N ASN A 108 -9.34 88.04 12.03
CA ASN A 108 -10.33 87.41 11.14
C ASN A 108 -9.63 86.70 9.96
N GLU A 109 -8.48 87.22 9.53
CA GLU A 109 -7.64 86.64 8.49
C GLU A 109 -6.93 85.34 8.88
N GLN A 110 -6.45 85.20 10.12
CA GLN A 110 -5.85 83.95 10.61
C GLN A 110 -6.90 82.83 10.75
N LEU A 111 -8.13 83.18 11.16
CA LEU A 111 -9.24 82.23 11.19
C LEU A 111 -9.66 81.79 9.78
N ARG A 112 -9.70 82.73 8.83
CA ARG A 112 -9.96 82.42 7.42
C ARG A 112 -8.88 81.53 6.82
N GLN A 113 -7.61 81.77 7.16
CA GLN A 113 -6.51 80.94 6.69
C GLN A 113 -6.58 79.52 7.25
N ARG A 114 -6.80 79.36 8.56
CA ARG A 114 -6.99 78.04 9.18
C ARG A 114 -8.18 77.31 8.59
N LEU A 115 -9.28 78.01 8.31
CA LEU A 115 -10.44 77.41 7.67
C LEU A 115 -10.09 76.89 6.26
N ARG A 116 -9.35 77.65 5.46
CA ARG A 116 -8.87 77.20 4.14
C ARG A 116 -7.98 75.96 4.25
N GLU A 117 -6.99 75.99 5.14
CA GLU A 117 -6.08 74.84 5.39
C GLU A 117 -6.87 73.59 5.80
N THR A 118 -7.84 73.72 6.72
CA THR A 118 -8.68 72.59 7.12
C THR A 118 -9.57 72.07 5.99
N LEU A 119 -10.00 72.93 5.07
CA LEU A 119 -10.77 72.50 3.90
C LEU A 119 -9.90 71.76 2.88
N GLU A 120 -8.67 72.24 2.66
CA GLU A 120 -7.67 71.57 1.83
C GLU A 120 -7.30 70.19 2.40
N GLU A 121 -7.09 70.11 3.72
CA GLU A 121 -6.85 68.83 4.42
C GLU A 121 -8.03 67.86 4.26
N VAL A 122 -9.27 68.34 4.39
CA VAL A 122 -10.47 67.53 4.17
C VAL A 122 -10.55 67.03 2.73
N GLU A 123 -10.20 67.87 1.75
CA GLU A 123 -10.18 67.48 0.34
C GLU A 123 -9.10 66.42 0.06
N ILE A 124 -7.89 66.60 0.61
CA ILE A 124 -6.81 65.60 0.53
C ILE A 124 -7.27 64.27 1.14
N LEU A 125 -7.78 64.28 2.38
CA LEU A 125 -8.25 63.07 3.07
C LEU A 125 -9.39 62.39 2.32
N LYS A 126 -10.27 63.15 1.66
CA LYS A 126 -11.32 62.59 0.81
C LYS A 126 -10.73 61.85 -0.39
N THR A 127 -9.74 62.42 -1.07
CA THR A 127 -9.07 61.74 -2.20
C THR A 127 -8.31 60.49 -1.77
N GLU A 128 -7.65 60.51 -0.60
CA GLU A 128 -6.97 59.35 -0.02
C GLU A 128 -7.95 58.24 0.38
N LEU A 129 -9.11 58.61 0.95
CA LEU A 129 -10.18 57.67 1.28
C LEU A 129 -10.74 57.01 0.02
N GLU A 130 -11.03 57.79 -1.02
CA GLU A 130 -11.51 57.24 -2.30
C GLU A 130 -10.45 56.34 -2.97
N ALA A 131 -9.17 56.69 -2.89
CA ALA A 131 -8.08 55.84 -3.39
C ALA A 131 -8.00 54.52 -2.61
N SER A 132 -8.12 54.59 -1.28
CA SER A 132 -8.13 53.41 -0.40
C SER A 132 -9.33 52.50 -0.67
N GLN A 133 -10.50 53.09 -0.93
CA GLN A 133 -11.71 52.35 -1.29
C GLN A 133 -11.54 51.59 -2.61
N ARG A 134 -11.05 52.25 -3.67
CA ARG A 134 -10.76 51.58 -4.96
C ARG A 134 -9.75 50.45 -4.80
N GLN A 135 -8.75 50.62 -3.92
CA GLN A 135 -7.79 49.57 -3.64
C GLN A 135 -8.41 48.37 -2.92
N LEU A 136 -9.36 48.62 -2.01
CA LEU A 136 -10.08 47.58 -1.29
C LEU A 136 -10.99 46.79 -2.23
N GLU A 137 -11.77 47.49 -3.07
CA GLU A 137 -12.61 46.88 -4.11
C GLU A 137 -11.77 45.99 -5.06
N GLY A 138 -10.61 46.48 -5.53
CA GLY A 138 -9.71 45.69 -6.37
C GLY A 138 -9.13 44.46 -5.66
N LYS A 139 -8.87 44.52 -4.35
CA LYS A 139 -8.45 43.36 -3.55
C LYS A 139 -9.58 42.34 -3.40
N GLU A 140 -10.82 42.79 -3.18
CA GLU A 140 -11.98 41.91 -3.07
C GLU A 140 -12.26 41.16 -4.37
N GLU A 141 -12.15 41.83 -5.51
CA GLU A 141 -12.29 41.20 -6.82
C GLU A 141 -11.18 40.17 -7.08
N ALA A 142 -9.93 40.51 -6.78
CA ALA A 142 -8.81 39.59 -6.91
C ALA A 142 -9.00 38.35 -6.01
N LEU A 143 -9.47 38.53 -4.77
CA LEU A 143 -9.77 37.42 -3.87
C LEU A 143 -10.90 36.53 -4.41
N LYS A 144 -11.97 37.10 -4.95
CA LYS A 144 -13.06 36.34 -5.58
C LYS A 144 -12.56 35.51 -6.76
N ILE A 145 -11.70 36.07 -7.60
CA ILE A 145 -11.11 35.35 -8.73
C ILE A 145 -10.26 34.18 -8.22
N LEU A 146 -9.35 34.42 -7.27
CA LEU A 146 -8.50 33.37 -6.70
C LEU A 146 -9.33 32.25 -6.08
N GLN A 147 -10.33 32.60 -5.27
CA GLN A 147 -11.25 31.62 -4.68
C GLN A 147 -11.98 30.81 -5.75
N SER A 148 -12.50 31.46 -6.80
CA SER A 148 -13.19 30.76 -7.89
C SER A 148 -12.26 29.81 -8.64
N MET A 149 -11.00 30.19 -8.85
CA MET A 149 -10.01 29.33 -9.50
C MET A 149 -9.69 28.11 -8.64
N GLU A 150 -9.51 28.28 -7.34
CA GLU A 150 -9.22 27.20 -6.40
C GLU A 150 -10.41 26.24 -6.28
N ILE A 151 -11.64 26.78 -6.16
CA ILE A 151 -12.87 25.97 -6.15
C ILE A 151 -13.01 25.16 -7.43
N ASN A 152 -12.82 25.80 -8.59
CA ASN A 152 -12.91 25.10 -9.88
C ASN A 152 -11.84 24.02 -9.99
N ALA A 153 -10.59 24.30 -9.61
CA ALA A 153 -9.51 23.31 -9.66
C ALA A 153 -9.81 22.10 -8.78
N LEU A 154 -10.22 22.33 -7.53
CA LEU A 154 -10.60 21.25 -6.61
C LEU A 154 -11.82 20.47 -7.11
N GLN A 155 -12.79 21.14 -7.73
CA GLN A 155 -13.94 20.49 -8.33
C GLN A 155 -13.52 19.55 -9.46
N TRP A 156 -12.65 20.00 -10.36
CA TRP A 156 -12.08 19.15 -11.41
C TRP A 156 -11.30 17.95 -10.85
N GLU A 157 -10.47 18.17 -9.83
CA GLU A 157 -9.73 17.09 -9.17
C GLU A 157 -10.68 16.04 -8.57
N MET A 158 -11.75 16.48 -7.90
CA MET A 158 -12.77 15.59 -7.35
C MET A 158 -13.50 14.80 -8.44
N GLU A 159 -13.93 15.45 -9.52
CA GLU A 159 -14.63 14.80 -10.64
C GLU A 159 -13.71 13.77 -11.33
N PHE A 160 -12.46 14.15 -11.57
CA PHE A 160 -11.47 13.24 -12.15
C PHE A 160 -11.22 12.02 -11.26
N ASP A 161 -11.03 12.22 -9.96
CA ASP A 161 -10.86 11.13 -9.01
C ASP A 161 -12.10 10.25 -8.94
N HIS A 162 -13.30 10.86 -8.94
CA HIS A 162 -14.58 10.14 -8.95
C HIS A 162 -14.69 9.20 -10.15
N ASP A 163 -14.41 9.70 -11.36
CA ASP A 163 -14.45 8.90 -12.58
C ASP A 163 -13.40 7.79 -12.58
N ARG A 164 -12.19 8.08 -12.08
CA ARG A 164 -11.14 7.08 -11.91
C ARG A 164 -11.57 5.97 -10.95
N PHE A 165 -12.14 6.33 -9.79
CA PHE A 165 -12.61 5.34 -8.81
C PHE A 165 -13.73 4.48 -9.37
N LYS A 166 -14.69 5.08 -10.06
CA LYS A 166 -15.79 4.37 -10.71
C LYS A 166 -15.27 3.33 -11.72
N THR A 167 -14.30 3.71 -12.55
CA THR A 167 -13.67 2.79 -13.51
C THR A 167 -12.97 1.61 -12.80
N ILE A 168 -12.27 1.90 -11.70
CA ILE A 168 -11.59 0.86 -10.90
C ILE A 168 -12.64 -0.09 -10.29
N GLU A 169 -13.69 0.46 -9.69
CA GLU A 169 -14.80 -0.30 -9.07
C GLU A 169 -15.51 -1.20 -10.08
N GLU A 170 -15.82 -0.69 -11.28
CA GLU A 170 -16.39 -1.48 -12.38
C GLU A 170 -15.44 -2.63 -12.79
N SER A 171 -14.14 -2.37 -12.91
CA SER A 171 -13.16 -3.42 -13.26
C SER A 171 -13.05 -4.51 -12.19
N TRP A 172 -13.12 -4.12 -10.90
CA TRP A 172 -13.04 -5.07 -9.79
C TRP A 172 -14.29 -5.90 -9.68
N THR A 173 -15.46 -5.29 -9.89
CA THR A 173 -16.74 -6.01 -9.98
C THR A 173 -16.69 -7.05 -11.10
N GLN A 174 -16.22 -6.69 -12.30
CA GLN A 174 -16.10 -7.63 -13.41
C GLN A 174 -15.14 -8.79 -13.11
N LYS A 175 -13.98 -8.51 -12.49
CA LYS A 175 -13.03 -9.56 -12.07
C LYS A 175 -13.63 -10.49 -11.03
N TYR A 176 -14.36 -9.94 -10.06
CA TYR A 176 -15.05 -10.70 -9.02
C TYR A 176 -16.11 -11.64 -9.62
N ASP A 177 -16.93 -11.13 -10.54
CA ASP A 177 -17.96 -11.92 -11.21
C ASP A 177 -17.36 -13.05 -12.05
N ARG A 178 -16.30 -12.78 -12.81
CA ARG A 178 -15.57 -13.83 -13.55
C ARG A 178 -15.07 -14.93 -12.62
N LEU A 179 -14.42 -14.55 -11.52
CA LEU A 179 -13.89 -15.51 -10.55
C LEU A 179 -15.01 -16.34 -9.90
N ASN A 180 -16.17 -15.73 -9.62
CA ASN A 180 -17.33 -16.44 -9.11
C ASN A 180 -17.90 -17.45 -10.12
N CYS A 181 -17.95 -17.08 -11.41
CA CYS A 181 -18.33 -18.00 -12.47
C CYS A 181 -17.36 -19.19 -12.55
N ASP A 182 -16.05 -18.94 -12.55
CA ASP A 182 -15.03 -19.99 -12.60
C ASP A 182 -15.13 -20.91 -11.37
N ASN A 183 -15.32 -20.35 -10.17
CA ASN A 183 -15.55 -21.13 -8.96
C ASN A 183 -16.82 -21.98 -9.02
N ALA A 184 -17.89 -21.50 -9.63
CA ALA A 184 -19.11 -22.27 -9.82
C ALA A 184 -18.88 -23.46 -10.76
N VAL A 185 -18.17 -23.25 -11.88
CA VAL A 185 -17.80 -24.30 -12.83
C VAL A 185 -16.90 -25.34 -12.16
N LEU A 186 -15.86 -24.92 -11.44
CA LEU A 186 -14.96 -25.82 -10.72
C LEU A 186 -15.70 -26.65 -9.67
N ARG A 187 -16.64 -26.04 -8.94
CA ARG A 187 -17.48 -26.75 -7.97
C ARG A 187 -18.32 -27.83 -8.64
N GLU A 188 -18.91 -27.55 -9.80
CA GLU A 188 -19.71 -28.54 -10.51
C GLU A 188 -18.84 -29.67 -11.09
N ASN A 189 -17.69 -29.33 -11.67
CA ASN A 189 -16.71 -30.33 -12.13
C ASN A 189 -16.26 -31.26 -11.00
N LEU A 190 -16.00 -30.71 -9.80
CA LEU A 190 -15.66 -31.53 -8.63
C LEU A 190 -16.79 -32.48 -8.24
N LYS A 191 -18.06 -32.05 -8.31
CA LYS A 191 -19.19 -32.96 -8.06
C LYS A 191 -19.24 -34.08 -9.09
N VAL A 192 -19.14 -33.75 -10.38
CA VAL A 192 -19.13 -34.75 -11.46
C VAL A 192 -18.00 -35.77 -11.25
N LYS A 193 -16.77 -35.31 -10.97
CA LYS A 193 -15.64 -36.20 -10.67
C LYS A 193 -15.85 -37.03 -9.42
N THR A 194 -16.50 -36.48 -8.40
CA THR A 194 -16.85 -37.22 -7.19
C THR A 194 -17.83 -38.36 -7.47
N GLU A 195 -18.86 -38.10 -8.28
CA GLU A 195 -19.83 -39.12 -8.68
C GLU A 195 -19.19 -40.18 -9.61
N GLU A 196 -18.32 -39.77 -10.53
CA GLU A 196 -17.53 -40.68 -11.37
C GLU A 196 -16.68 -41.63 -10.51
N ILE A 197 -15.98 -41.12 -9.49
CA ILE A 197 -15.20 -41.94 -8.54
C ILE A 197 -16.11 -42.92 -7.79
N LYS A 198 -17.31 -42.49 -7.37
CA LYS A 198 -18.26 -43.39 -6.69
C LYS A 198 -18.73 -44.52 -7.61
N MET A 199 -19.04 -44.22 -8.88
CA MET A 199 -19.42 -45.23 -9.87
C MET A 199 -18.28 -46.21 -10.15
N LEU A 200 -17.06 -45.71 -10.36
CA LEU A 200 -15.90 -46.58 -10.57
C LEU A 200 -15.60 -47.45 -9.34
N LYS A 201 -15.82 -46.93 -8.13
CA LYS A 201 -15.70 -47.72 -6.90
C LYS A 201 -16.74 -48.84 -6.81
N SER A 202 -17.99 -48.58 -7.18
CA SER A 202 -19.03 -49.63 -7.17
C SER A 202 -18.78 -50.67 -8.27
N GLU A 203 -18.36 -50.25 -9.45
CA GLU A 203 -17.98 -51.17 -10.54
C GLU A 203 -16.79 -52.05 -10.16
N ASN A 204 -15.74 -51.48 -9.56
CA ASN A 204 -14.58 -52.23 -9.07
C ASN A 204 -15.00 -53.24 -7.98
N ALA A 205 -15.91 -52.86 -7.08
CA ALA A 205 -16.45 -53.80 -6.08
C ALA A 205 -17.19 -54.98 -6.74
N VAL A 206 -18.00 -54.72 -7.78
CA VAL A 206 -18.69 -55.77 -8.54
C VAL A 206 -17.70 -56.67 -9.29
N LEU A 207 -16.72 -56.09 -9.99
CA LEU A 207 -15.68 -56.85 -10.68
C LEU A 207 -14.87 -57.71 -9.71
N ASN A 208 -14.51 -57.18 -8.56
CA ASN A 208 -13.80 -57.92 -7.51
C ASN A 208 -14.66 -59.08 -6.97
N GLN A 209 -15.97 -58.86 -6.78
CA GLN A 209 -16.88 -59.94 -6.43
C GLN A 209 -16.93 -61.02 -7.52
N ARG A 210 -17.06 -60.64 -8.79
CA ARG A 210 -17.06 -61.58 -9.92
C ARG A 210 -15.76 -62.37 -10.02
N TYR A 211 -14.62 -61.72 -9.77
CA TYR A 211 -13.31 -62.36 -9.70
C TYR A 211 -13.28 -63.44 -8.60
N LEU A 212 -13.76 -63.13 -7.40
CA LEU A 212 -13.84 -64.09 -6.30
C LEU A 212 -14.80 -65.25 -6.58
N GLU A 213 -15.96 -64.98 -7.19
CA GLU A 213 -16.92 -66.01 -7.64
C GLU A 213 -16.27 -66.96 -8.67
N ALA A 214 -15.55 -66.41 -9.66
CA ALA A 214 -14.85 -67.20 -10.66
C ALA A 214 -13.72 -68.03 -10.05
N LEU A 215 -12.95 -67.47 -9.11
CA LEU A 215 -11.92 -68.20 -8.36
C LEU A 215 -12.50 -69.38 -7.57
N ALA A 216 -13.67 -69.20 -6.94
CA ALA A 216 -14.34 -70.24 -6.18
C ALA A 216 -14.86 -71.40 -7.04
N MET A 217 -15.02 -71.18 -8.35
CA MET A 217 -15.44 -72.19 -9.33
C MET A 217 -14.27 -73.02 -9.88
N LEU A 218 -13.02 -72.65 -9.61
CA LEU A 218 -11.82 -73.38 -10.05
C LEU A 218 -11.52 -74.56 -9.12
N ASP A 219 -10.80 -75.56 -9.65
CA ASP A 219 -10.32 -76.69 -8.84
C ASP A 219 -9.26 -76.23 -7.81
N ILE A 220 -9.16 -76.91 -6.67
CA ILE A 220 -8.32 -76.54 -5.51
C ILE A 220 -6.83 -76.40 -5.92
N THR A 221 -6.39 -77.18 -6.90
CA THR A 221 -5.03 -77.09 -7.47
C THR A 221 -4.81 -75.81 -8.28
N GLN A 222 -5.80 -75.40 -9.06
CA GLN A 222 -5.77 -74.17 -9.86
C GLN A 222 -5.95 -72.92 -8.99
N GLN A 223 -6.78 -72.99 -7.96
CA GLN A 223 -6.98 -71.91 -7.00
C GLN A 223 -5.69 -71.60 -6.22
N LYS A 224 -4.94 -72.65 -5.81
CA LYS A 224 -3.61 -72.49 -5.19
C LYS A 224 -2.59 -71.86 -6.14
N MET A 225 -2.51 -72.30 -7.40
CA MET A 225 -1.60 -71.68 -8.37
C MET A 225 -1.96 -70.22 -8.69
N ALA A 226 -3.25 -69.86 -8.69
CA ALA A 226 -3.71 -68.48 -8.88
C ALA A 226 -3.42 -67.58 -7.67
N GLN A 227 -3.60 -68.08 -6.44
CA GLN A 227 -3.25 -67.34 -5.22
C GLN A 227 -1.75 -67.22 -5.00
N GLU A 228 -0.97 -68.26 -5.32
CA GLU A 228 0.49 -68.24 -5.25
C GLU A 228 1.07 -67.19 -6.23
N ASN A 229 0.52 -67.05 -7.43
CA ASN A 229 0.92 -66.00 -8.38
C ASN A 229 0.56 -64.57 -7.90
N MET A 230 -0.49 -64.39 -7.11
CA MET A 230 -0.91 -63.07 -6.59
C MET A 230 -0.22 -62.69 -5.27
N GLY A 231 0.27 -63.68 -4.50
CA GLY A 231 0.99 -63.47 -3.24
C GLY A 231 2.50 -63.28 -3.40
N GLN A 232 3.02 -63.31 -4.64
CA GLN A 232 4.45 -63.32 -4.95
C GLN A 232 5.01 -61.93 -5.32
N GLU A 233 4.47 -60.85 -4.75
CA GLU A 233 5.05 -59.50 -4.88
C GLU A 233 5.92 -59.07 -3.70
N ASP A 234 6.34 -59.99 -2.82
CA ASP A 234 7.26 -59.69 -1.72
C ASP A 234 8.55 -60.53 -1.77
N SER A 235 9.14 -60.64 -2.97
CA SER A 235 10.48 -61.19 -3.15
C SER A 235 11.47 -60.09 -3.52
N GLY A 236 11.95 -59.34 -2.52
CA GLY A 236 13.30 -58.76 -2.49
C GLY A 236 13.78 -57.95 -3.71
N PHE A 237 12.90 -57.48 -4.58
CA PHE A 237 13.18 -56.45 -5.54
C PHE A 237 12.92 -55.15 -4.80
N THR A 238 14.00 -54.43 -4.46
CA THR A 238 13.91 -52.99 -4.16
C THR A 238 12.88 -52.39 -5.11
N GLU A 239 11.76 -51.89 -4.59
CA GLU A 239 10.62 -51.36 -5.36
C GLU A 239 11.13 -50.56 -6.56
N VAL A 240 11.22 -51.23 -7.71
CA VAL A 240 11.55 -50.56 -8.96
C VAL A 240 10.26 -49.86 -9.30
N SER A 241 10.25 -48.53 -9.17
CA SER A 241 9.06 -47.73 -9.47
C SER A 241 8.48 -48.18 -10.81
N GLY A 242 7.15 -48.28 -10.93
CA GLY A 242 6.51 -48.60 -12.21
C GLY A 242 6.99 -47.69 -13.36
N LEU A 243 7.43 -46.47 -13.01
CA LEU A 243 8.10 -45.54 -13.92
C LEU A 243 9.51 -45.98 -14.33
N GLU A 244 10.33 -46.52 -13.43
CA GLU A 244 11.63 -47.12 -13.77
C GLU A 244 11.45 -48.32 -14.70
N LEU A 245 10.45 -49.19 -14.45
CA LEU A 245 10.13 -50.32 -15.34
C LEU A 245 9.66 -49.86 -16.72
N ALA A 246 8.82 -48.82 -16.79
CA ALA A 246 8.37 -48.23 -18.05
C ALA A 246 9.53 -47.64 -18.86
N VAL A 247 10.47 -46.95 -18.20
CA VAL A 247 11.66 -46.39 -18.86
C VAL A 247 12.60 -47.50 -19.32
N LEU A 248 12.75 -48.57 -18.54
CA LEU A 248 13.55 -49.73 -18.94
C LEU A 248 12.95 -50.47 -20.15
N GLY A 249 11.61 -50.58 -20.22
CA GLY A 249 10.88 -51.26 -21.28
C GLY A 249 10.73 -50.46 -22.59
N ALA A 250 10.93 -49.14 -22.56
CA ALA A 250 10.82 -48.28 -23.74
C ALA A 250 12.02 -48.39 -24.71
N CYS A 251 13.16 -48.96 -24.25
CA CYS A 251 14.32 -49.18 -25.12
C CYS A 251 14.07 -50.35 -26.09
N LEU A 252 14.16 -50.10 -27.39
CA LEU A 252 14.06 -51.15 -28.41
C LEU A 252 15.35 -52.00 -28.54
N CYS A 253 16.46 -51.58 -27.92
CA CYS A 253 17.71 -52.31 -27.96
C CYS A 253 17.62 -53.57 -27.07
N ARG A 254 18.12 -54.70 -27.57
CA ARG A 254 18.23 -55.93 -26.78
C ARG A 254 19.58 -55.97 -26.06
N GLY A 255 19.56 -56.11 -24.74
CA GLY A 255 20.77 -56.42 -23.98
C GLY A 255 21.14 -57.91 -24.09
N PRO A 256 22.40 -58.26 -23.84
CA PRO A 256 22.82 -59.65 -23.74
C PRO A 256 21.99 -60.38 -22.66
N GLY A 257 21.46 -61.56 -23.00
CA GLY A 257 20.79 -62.45 -22.04
C GLY A 257 19.46 -61.94 -21.45
N GLY A 258 18.75 -61.03 -22.13
CA GLY A 258 17.46 -60.51 -21.64
C GLY A 258 17.58 -59.43 -20.56
N SER A 259 18.79 -58.95 -20.29
CA SER A 259 19.01 -57.80 -19.41
C SER A 259 18.68 -56.46 -20.11
N PRO A 260 18.27 -55.41 -19.37
CA PRO A 260 18.03 -54.09 -19.96
C PRO A 260 19.29 -53.53 -20.65
N CYS A 261 19.09 -52.93 -21.82
CA CYS A 261 20.15 -52.30 -22.62
C CYS A 261 20.86 -51.19 -21.81
N SER A 262 22.12 -50.84 -22.12
CA SER A 262 22.83 -49.73 -21.42
C SER A 262 22.10 -48.39 -21.57
N CYS A 263 21.47 -48.15 -22.73
CA CYS A 263 20.65 -46.98 -22.98
C CYS A 263 19.43 -46.91 -22.03
N ALA A 264 18.78 -48.04 -21.75
CA ALA A 264 17.64 -48.16 -20.86
C ALA A 264 18.06 -47.88 -19.42
N LYS A 265 19.19 -48.45 -18.98
CA LYS A 265 19.74 -48.23 -17.65
C LYS A 265 20.09 -46.76 -17.43
N MET A 266 20.71 -46.12 -18.43
CA MET A 266 21.04 -44.69 -18.37
C MET A 266 19.79 -43.81 -18.41
N ALA A 267 18.79 -44.16 -19.24
CA ALA A 267 17.51 -43.45 -19.27
C ALA A 267 16.77 -43.56 -17.93
N ALA A 268 16.77 -44.75 -17.32
CA ALA A 268 16.14 -44.98 -16.02
C ALA A 268 16.88 -44.22 -14.90
N SER A 269 18.22 -44.26 -14.89
CA SER A 269 19.01 -43.54 -13.88
C SER A 269 18.89 -42.02 -14.01
N THR A 270 18.90 -41.49 -15.23
CA THR A 270 18.70 -40.06 -15.48
C THR A 270 17.29 -39.62 -15.13
N ARG A 271 16.26 -40.43 -15.45
CA ARG A 271 14.87 -40.16 -15.04
C ARG A 271 14.72 -40.15 -13.52
N LYS A 272 15.34 -41.11 -12.83
CA LYS A 272 15.36 -41.17 -11.36
C LYS A 272 15.98 -39.90 -10.77
N LEU A 273 17.13 -39.48 -11.30
CA LEU A 273 17.79 -38.24 -10.87
C LEU A 273 16.93 -37.00 -11.12
N VAL A 274 16.27 -36.89 -12.29
CA VAL A 274 15.38 -35.77 -12.61
C VAL A 274 14.21 -35.68 -11.63
N LEU A 275 13.64 -36.81 -11.22
CA LEU A 275 12.54 -36.83 -10.24
C LEU A 275 13.01 -36.42 -8.85
N GLN A 276 14.18 -36.91 -8.43
CA GLN A 276 14.79 -36.50 -7.16
C GLN A 276 15.05 -34.99 -7.14
N LEU A 277 15.64 -34.44 -8.21
CA LEU A 277 15.87 -33.00 -8.34
C LEU A 277 14.58 -32.20 -8.37
N ARG A 278 13.51 -32.70 -9.01
CA ARG A 278 12.19 -32.05 -8.98
C ARG A 278 11.61 -32.00 -7.57
N GLN A 279 11.70 -33.10 -6.83
CA GLN A 279 11.24 -33.16 -5.45
C GLN A 279 12.06 -32.21 -4.55
N GLU A 280 13.37 -32.16 -4.73
CA GLU A 280 14.25 -31.20 -4.03
C GLU A 280 13.86 -29.75 -4.36
N LEU A 281 13.60 -29.44 -5.64
CA LEU A 281 13.14 -28.10 -6.04
C LEU A 281 11.80 -27.73 -5.42
N GLU A 282 10.82 -28.63 -5.39
CA GLU A 282 9.53 -28.39 -4.74
C GLU A 282 9.68 -28.11 -3.24
N THR A 283 10.53 -28.87 -2.55
CA THR A 283 10.78 -28.67 -1.11
C THR A 283 11.52 -27.35 -0.84
N LEU A 284 12.50 -27.00 -1.66
CA LEU A 284 13.20 -25.72 -1.58
C LEU A 284 12.26 -24.55 -1.89
N GLN A 285 11.39 -24.69 -2.88
CA GLN A 285 10.40 -23.68 -3.21
C GLN A 285 9.43 -23.44 -2.06
N LYS A 286 8.93 -24.52 -1.43
CA LYS A 286 8.09 -24.42 -0.24
C LYS A 286 8.82 -23.73 0.92
N SER A 287 10.09 -24.11 1.17
CA SER A 287 10.91 -23.47 2.20
C SER A 287 11.15 -21.97 1.91
N LYS A 288 11.37 -21.60 0.64
CA LYS A 288 11.48 -20.20 0.20
C LYS A 288 10.19 -19.43 0.51
N GLU A 289 9.03 -19.98 0.17
CA GLU A 289 7.73 -19.34 0.43
C GLU A 289 7.48 -19.13 1.93
N GLU A 290 7.77 -20.15 2.75
CA GLU A 290 7.71 -20.05 4.21
C GLU A 290 8.64 -18.95 4.76
N ALA A 291 9.85 -18.83 4.22
CA ALA A 291 10.78 -17.78 4.60
C ALA A 291 10.28 -16.37 4.20
N HIS A 292 9.63 -16.23 3.04
CA HIS A 292 9.01 -14.96 2.62
C HIS A 292 7.86 -14.56 3.53
N ILE A 293 6.98 -15.51 3.87
CA ILE A 293 5.88 -15.29 4.82
C ILE A 293 6.43 -14.86 6.19
N MET A 294 7.48 -15.52 6.66
CA MET A 294 8.11 -15.18 7.94
C MET A 294 8.76 -13.80 7.92
N ALA A 295 9.47 -13.44 6.84
CA ALA A 295 10.06 -12.12 6.68
C ALA A 295 8.99 -11.01 6.68
N ASP A 296 7.86 -11.24 6.02
CA ASP A 296 6.74 -10.29 6.00
C ASP A 296 6.09 -10.17 7.38
N ALA A 297 5.92 -11.28 8.11
CA ALA A 297 5.44 -11.26 9.48
C ALA A 297 6.36 -10.44 10.41
N PHE A 298 7.69 -10.58 10.28
CA PHE A 298 8.63 -9.77 11.04
C PHE A 298 8.57 -8.29 10.65
N ARG A 299 8.46 -7.98 9.36
CA ARG A 299 8.29 -6.60 8.87
C ARG A 299 7.05 -5.95 9.49
N ILE A 300 5.90 -6.63 9.43
CA ILE A 300 4.64 -6.15 10.01
C ILE A 300 4.76 -5.98 11.52
N ALA A 301 5.33 -6.95 12.24
CA ALA A 301 5.51 -6.85 13.68
C ALA A 301 6.42 -5.68 14.07
N PHE A 302 7.47 -5.43 13.29
CA PHE A 302 8.38 -4.30 13.49
C PHE A 302 7.69 -2.96 13.25
N GLU A 303 6.92 -2.83 12.17
CA GLU A 303 6.12 -1.64 11.87
C GLU A 303 5.09 -1.36 12.97
N GLN A 304 4.37 -2.39 13.43
CA GLN A 304 3.43 -2.26 14.56
C GLN A 304 4.15 -1.78 15.83
N GLN A 305 5.33 -2.31 16.11
CA GLN A 305 6.11 -1.88 17.27
C GLN A 305 6.59 -0.43 17.13
N LEU A 306 7.06 -0.02 15.95
CA LEU A 306 7.41 1.38 15.67
C LEU A 306 6.23 2.31 15.89
N MET A 307 5.05 1.96 15.36
CA MET A 307 3.84 2.76 15.52
C MET A 307 3.44 2.90 17.00
N ARG A 308 3.43 1.81 17.77
CA ARG A 308 3.16 1.85 19.22
C ARG A 308 4.16 2.73 19.97
N THR A 309 5.45 2.65 19.62
CA THR A 309 6.51 3.40 20.29
C THR A 309 6.41 4.90 19.96
N ASN A 310 6.13 5.23 18.70
CA ASN A 310 5.89 6.60 18.26
C ASN A 310 4.65 7.21 18.92
N ASP A 311 3.55 6.46 19.02
CA ASP A 311 2.33 6.89 19.71
C ASP A 311 2.58 7.16 21.21
N GLN A 312 3.35 6.30 21.88
CA GLN A 312 3.74 6.52 23.27
C GLN A 312 4.63 7.76 23.41
N ALA A 313 5.59 7.97 22.50
CA ALA A 313 6.45 9.15 22.49
C ALA A 313 5.64 10.44 22.28
N LEU A 314 4.65 10.42 21.38
CA LEU A 314 3.74 11.54 21.15
C LEU A 314 2.91 11.86 22.39
N ARG A 315 2.35 10.84 23.06
CA ARG A 315 1.59 11.01 24.31
C ARG A 315 2.46 11.59 25.44
N LEU A 316 3.70 11.11 25.58
CA LEU A 316 4.65 11.63 26.57
C LEU A 316 5.04 13.08 26.25
N ALA A 317 5.35 13.40 24.99
CA ALA A 317 5.68 14.76 24.56
C ALA A 317 4.52 15.75 24.80
N HIS A 318 3.29 15.31 24.55
CA HIS A 318 2.09 16.09 24.86
C HIS A 318 1.95 16.30 26.37
N GLY A 319 2.05 15.24 27.19
CA GLY A 319 2.02 15.33 28.65
C GLY A 319 3.11 16.24 29.25
N ASP A 320 4.32 16.20 28.70
CA ASP A 320 5.44 17.07 29.10
C ASP A 320 5.22 18.53 28.71
N LYS A 321 4.51 18.80 27.61
CA LYS A 321 4.11 20.16 27.23
C LYS A 321 3.13 20.72 28.25
N TRP A 322 2.11 19.94 28.66
CA TRP A 322 1.13 20.36 29.66
C TRP A 322 1.74 20.53 31.05
N ARG A 323 2.63 19.62 31.49
CA ARG A 323 3.35 19.79 32.76
C ARG A 323 4.21 21.04 32.79
N ARG A 324 4.91 21.34 31.68
CA ARG A 324 5.72 22.58 31.56
C ARG A 324 4.85 23.84 31.55
N ALA A 325 3.70 23.82 30.88
CA ALA A 325 2.75 24.93 30.92
C ALA A 325 2.19 25.15 32.34
N ALA A 326 1.79 24.09 33.04
CA ALA A 326 1.29 24.17 34.41
C ALA A 326 2.34 24.68 35.40
N THR A 327 3.59 24.24 35.27
CA THR A 327 4.70 24.76 36.11
C THR A 327 5.05 26.21 35.80
N TRP A 328 4.88 26.67 34.56
CA TRP A 328 5.08 28.06 34.19
C TRP A 328 4.00 28.97 34.82
N ILE A 329 2.73 28.54 34.75
CA ILE A 329 1.59 29.24 35.35
C ILE A 329 1.72 29.31 36.89
N ASN A 330 2.06 28.19 37.54
CA ASN A 330 2.28 28.18 39.00
C ASN A 330 3.44 29.09 39.43
N ARG A 331 4.47 29.24 38.60
CA ARG A 331 5.62 30.12 38.88
C ARG A 331 5.31 31.61 38.64
N GLN A 332 4.29 31.91 37.82
CA GLN A 332 3.74 33.26 37.66
C GLN A 332 2.90 33.64 38.89
N HIS A 333 2.00 32.78 39.34
CA HIS A 333 1.21 33.01 40.55
C HIS A 333 2.07 33.24 41.80
N LEU A 334 3.13 32.44 42.00
CA LEU A 334 4.06 32.61 43.13
C LEU A 334 4.89 33.92 43.08
N LYS A 335 4.96 34.60 41.93
CA LYS A 335 5.63 35.90 41.79
C LYS A 335 4.68 37.08 42.04
N GLU A 336 3.39 36.89 41.80
CA GLU A 336 2.36 37.91 42.06
C GLU A 336 1.94 37.96 43.54
N ASP A 337 2.12 36.86 44.29
CA ASP A 337 1.85 36.79 45.74
C ASP A 337 3.02 37.29 46.63
N ALA A 338 4.11 37.78 46.04
CA ALA A 338 5.33 38.20 46.74
C ALA A 338 5.63 39.72 46.67
N GLU A 339 4.71 40.52 46.12
CA GLU A 339 4.69 42.01 46.17
C GLU A 339 3.60 42.52 47.11
#